data_AF-A0A6N2SGB7-F1
#
_entry.id   AF-A0A6N2SGB7-F1
#
_cell.length_a   1.000
_cell.length_b   1.000
_cell.length_c   1.000
_cell.angle_alpha   90.00
_cell.angle_beta   90.00
_cell.angle_gamma   90.00
#
_symmetry.space_group_name_H-M   'P 1'
#
loop_
_entity.id
_entity.type
_entity.pdbx_description
1 polymer ?
#
loop_
_entity_poly.entity_id
_entity_poly.type
_entity_poly.pdbx_seq_one_letter_code
_entity_poly.pdbx_strand_id
1 'polypeptide(L)'
;MAKKEWLVVVWNDGSGQFSIERLAATEEEIKSYLLSLIEEDKELSQEICHECTNSVNELGRYEEPITEDFMAFHAYASFDTYHIEYEARPFDEIRDVTEIIEKS
;
A
#
# COMPACT_ATOMS: atom_id res chain seq x y z
N MET A 1 -9.47 -17.43 -5.92
CA MET A 1 -9.22 -16.24 -6.76
C MET A 1 -7.88 -16.42 -7.47
N ALA A 2 -7.68 -15.79 -8.63
CA ALA A 2 -6.37 -15.82 -9.31
C ALA A 2 -5.37 -14.94 -8.55
N LYS A 3 -4.12 -15.41 -8.42
CA LYS A 3 -3.03 -14.60 -7.86
C LYS A 3 -2.53 -13.64 -8.94
N LYS A 4 -2.22 -12.41 -8.53
CA LYS A 4 -1.56 -11.39 -9.31
C LYS A 4 -0.25 -11.02 -8.63
N GLU A 5 0.64 -10.38 -9.36
CA GLU A 5 1.81 -9.76 -8.77
C GLU A 5 1.44 -8.38 -8.25
N TRP A 6 1.86 -8.07 -7.04
CA TRP A 6 1.62 -6.81 -6.36
C TRP A 6 2.93 -6.16 -6.03
N LEU A 7 2.99 -4.85 -6.21
CA LEU A 7 3.99 -3.97 -5.62
C LEU A 7 3.41 -3.40 -4.33
N VAL A 8 4.05 -3.67 -3.20
CA VAL A 8 3.73 -3.05 -1.92
C VAL A 8 4.78 -2.00 -1.60
N VAL A 9 4.33 -0.81 -1.27
CA VAL A 9 5.15 0.33 -0.87
C VAL A 9 4.75 0.72 0.53
N VAL A 10 5.75 0.87 1.41
CA VAL A 10 5.55 1.41 2.76
C VAL A 10 6.37 2.67 2.89
N TRP A 11 5.73 3.78 3.26
CA TRP A 11 6.36 5.08 3.48
C TRP A 11 6.22 5.47 4.95
N ASN A 12 7.34 5.64 5.65
CA ASN A 12 7.36 6.09 7.04
C ASN A 12 7.95 7.51 7.11
N ASP A 13 7.13 8.50 7.43
CA ASP A 13 7.54 9.91 7.42
C ASP A 13 8.50 10.27 8.58
N GLY A 14 8.43 9.55 9.69
CA GLY A 14 9.27 9.76 10.88
C GLY A 14 10.73 9.40 10.64
N SER A 15 10.97 8.36 9.84
CA SER A 15 12.31 7.96 9.41
C SER A 15 12.71 8.56 8.05
N GLY A 16 11.74 9.03 7.26
CA GLY A 16 11.94 9.42 5.87
C GLY A 16 12.34 8.26 4.96
N GLN A 17 12.09 7.02 5.40
CA GLN A 17 12.43 5.81 4.67
C GLN A 17 11.21 5.23 3.97
N PHE A 18 11.48 4.56 2.85
CA PHE A 18 10.49 3.77 2.14
C PHE A 18 11.01 2.36 1.89
N SER A 19 10.10 1.40 1.94
CA SER A 19 10.35 0.02 1.51
C SER A 19 9.46 -0.31 0.32
N ILE A 20 9.96 -1.17 -0.56
CA ILE A 20 9.24 -1.67 -1.73
C ILE A 20 9.41 -3.18 -1.77
N GLU A 21 8.30 -3.90 -1.82
CA GLU A 21 8.27 -5.35 -1.92
C GLU A 21 7.39 -5.80 -3.10
N ARG A 22 7.78 -6.91 -3.74
CA ARG A 22 6.97 -7.55 -4.79
C ARG A 22 6.50 -8.91 -4.29
N LEU A 23 5.19 -9.16 -4.36
CA LEU A 23 4.61 -10.43 -3.94
C LEU A 23 3.49 -10.93 -4.85
N ALA A 24 3.38 -12.27 -4.96
CA ALA A 24 2.32 -12.93 -5.69
C ALA A 24 1.16 -13.32 -4.76
N ALA A 25 0.05 -12.60 -4.85
CA ALA A 25 -1.08 -12.71 -3.94
C ALA A 25 -2.43 -12.49 -4.64
N THR A 26 -3.50 -12.99 -4.05
CA THR A 26 -4.88 -12.61 -4.37
C THR A 26 -5.22 -11.25 -3.74
N GLU A 27 -6.32 -10.61 -4.19
CA GLU A 27 -6.81 -9.35 -3.59
C GLU A 27 -7.12 -9.48 -2.09
N GLU A 28 -7.59 -10.65 -1.62
CA GLU A 28 -7.83 -10.87 -0.19
C GLU A 28 -6.52 -11.03 0.59
N GLU A 29 -5.57 -11.82 0.05
CA GLU A 29 -4.26 -12.02 0.67
C GLU A 29 -3.48 -10.70 0.79
N ILE A 30 -3.51 -9.83 -0.24
CA ILE A 30 -2.80 -8.55 -0.19
C ILE A 30 -3.43 -7.58 0.82
N LYS A 31 -4.77 -7.56 0.92
CA LYS A 31 -5.47 -6.76 1.93
C LYS A 31 -5.13 -7.21 3.35
N SER A 32 -5.14 -8.52 3.59
CA SER A 32 -4.72 -9.08 4.87
C SER A 32 -3.25 -8.80 5.17
N TYR A 33 -2.39 -8.83 4.15
CA TYR A 33 -0.98 -8.51 4.30
C TYR A 33 -0.75 -7.05 4.73
N LEU A 34 -1.42 -6.07 4.09
CA LEU A 34 -1.34 -4.67 4.50
C LEU A 34 -1.75 -4.45 5.96
N LEU A 35 -2.82 -5.12 6.41
CA LEU A 35 -3.22 -5.05 7.82
C LEU A 35 -2.21 -5.70 8.76
N SER A 36 -1.57 -6.80 8.33
CA SER A 36 -0.53 -7.44 9.15
C SER A 36 0.70 -6.55 9.33
N LEU A 37 1.07 -5.75 8.33
CA LEU A 37 2.16 -4.77 8.44
C LEU A 37 1.81 -3.69 9.48
N ILE A 38 0.58 -3.20 9.47
CA ILE A 38 0.10 -2.22 10.47
C ILE A 38 0.21 -2.81 11.89
N GLU A 39 -0.23 -4.06 12.09
CA GLU A 39 -0.12 -4.69 13.41
C GLU A 39 1.33 -4.93 13.83
N GLU A 40 2.21 -5.33 12.90
CA GLU A 40 3.64 -5.46 13.16
C GLU A 40 4.26 -4.11 13.57
N ASP A 41 3.98 -3.03 12.84
CA ASP A 41 4.47 -1.69 13.17
C ASP A 41 3.91 -1.19 14.51
N LYS A 42 2.67 -1.55 14.87
CA LYS A 42 2.10 -1.26 16.20
C LYS A 42 2.82 -2.02 17.32
N GLU A 43 3.20 -3.28 17.09
CA GLU A 43 3.92 -4.10 18.07
C GLU A 43 5.38 -3.65 18.24
N LEU A 44 6.01 -3.19 17.15
CA LEU A 44 7.39 -2.69 17.15
C LEU A 44 7.50 -1.25 17.67
N SER A 45 6.44 -0.46 17.53
CA SER A 45 6.41 0.92 18.00
C SER A 45 6.44 1.02 19.53
N GLN A 46 7.12 2.04 20.02
CA GLN A 46 7.05 2.45 21.42
C GLN A 46 5.92 3.47 21.66
N GLU A 47 5.23 3.90 20.60
CA GLU A 47 4.18 4.91 20.62
C GLU A 47 2.79 4.29 20.51
N ILE A 48 1.78 5.03 20.94
CA ILE A 48 0.39 4.60 20.79
C ILE A 48 -0.08 4.96 19.39
N CYS A 49 -0.56 3.97 18.64
CA CYS A 49 -1.26 4.22 17.39
C CYS A 49 -2.65 4.81 17.70
N HIS A 50 -2.90 6.03 17.26
CA HIS A 50 -4.17 6.75 17.50
C HIS A 50 -5.22 6.43 16.44
N GLU A 51 -4.77 6.30 15.19
CA GLU A 51 -5.64 6.09 14.05
C GLU A 51 -4.94 5.17 13.05
N CYS A 52 -5.62 4.12 12.62
CA CYS A 52 -5.08 3.20 11.62
C CYS A 52 -6.21 2.55 10.83
N THR A 53 -5.86 2.03 9.66
CA THR A 53 -6.74 1.15 8.90
C THR A 53 -6.86 -0.19 9.63
N ASN A 54 -8.07 -0.54 10.07
CA ASN A 54 -8.30 -1.72 10.92
C ASN A 54 -9.13 -2.80 10.23
N SER A 55 -9.60 -2.55 9.00
CA SER A 55 -10.44 -3.49 8.27
C SER A 55 -10.09 -3.57 6.78
N VAL A 56 -10.16 -4.78 6.24
CA VAL A 56 -10.02 -5.03 4.79
C VAL A 56 -11.13 -4.34 3.97
N ASN A 57 -12.21 -3.93 4.62
CA ASN A 57 -13.31 -3.19 4.01
C ASN A 57 -13.01 -1.69 3.90
N GLU A 58 -12.11 -1.16 4.73
CA GLU A 58 -11.62 0.22 4.66
C GLU A 58 -10.56 0.38 3.55
N LEU A 59 -9.92 -0.73 3.17
CA LEU A 59 -9.07 -0.84 1.97
C LEU A 59 -9.96 -0.77 0.71
N GLY A 60 -10.45 0.43 0.42
CA GLY A 60 -11.21 0.76 -0.76
C GLY A 60 -10.33 0.88 -2.00
N ARG A 61 -10.92 0.67 -3.17
CA ARG A 61 -10.32 1.09 -4.44
C ARG A 61 -10.48 2.60 -4.52
N TYR A 62 -9.39 3.35 -4.57
CA TYR A 62 -9.46 4.75 -4.97
C TYR A 62 -9.57 4.80 -6.50
N GLU A 63 -10.78 5.09 -7.01
CA GLU A 63 -10.93 5.54 -8.40
C GLU A 63 -10.42 6.99 -8.44
N GLU A 64 -9.16 7.20 -8.80
CA GLU A 64 -8.68 8.55 -9.11
C GLU A 64 -9.44 9.09 -10.33
N PRO A 65 -9.99 10.32 -10.30
CA PRO A 65 -10.83 10.86 -11.36
C PRO A 65 -10.09 11.13 -12.69
N ILE A 66 -8.78 10.87 -12.75
CA ILE A 66 -7.94 11.09 -13.94
C ILE A 66 -7.50 9.75 -14.56
N THR A 67 -7.70 8.63 -13.85
CA THR A 67 -7.33 7.31 -14.33
C THR A 67 -8.36 6.27 -13.86
N GLU A 68 -9.49 6.20 -14.57
CA GLU A 68 -10.69 5.38 -14.24
C GLU A 68 -10.46 3.87 -14.02
N ASP A 69 -9.23 3.35 -14.17
CA ASP A 69 -8.95 1.89 -14.14
C ASP A 69 -7.81 1.45 -13.20
N PHE A 70 -7.20 2.33 -12.38
CA PHE A 70 -6.07 1.93 -11.54
C PHE A 70 -6.55 1.34 -10.21
N MET A 71 -6.26 0.06 -9.97
CA MET A 71 -6.54 -0.58 -8.70
C MET A 71 -5.39 -0.34 -7.72
N ALA A 72 -5.64 0.40 -6.64
CA ALA A 72 -4.70 0.50 -5.53
C ALA A 72 -5.44 0.26 -4.20
N PHE A 73 -4.79 -0.45 -3.28
CA PHE A 73 -5.20 -0.53 -1.89
C PHE A 73 -4.31 0.38 -1.07
N HIS A 74 -4.92 1.30 -0.33
CA HIS A 74 -4.22 2.22 0.55
C HIS A 74 -4.62 1.96 2.00
N ALA A 75 -3.64 1.90 2.87
CA ALA A 75 -3.77 1.75 4.31
C ALA A 75 -2.84 2.74 5.00
N TYR A 76 -3.11 3.03 6.27
CA TYR A 76 -2.26 3.92 7.04
C TYR A 76 -2.26 3.59 8.54
N ALA A 77 -1.24 4.08 9.25
CA ALA A 77 -1.15 4.10 10.70
C ALA A 77 -0.50 5.40 11.19
N SER A 78 -1.17 6.07 12.13
CA SER A 78 -0.75 7.33 12.74
C SER A 78 -0.38 7.12 14.19
N PHE A 79 0.87 7.42 14.52
CA PHE A 79 1.44 7.39 15.87
C PHE A 79 1.57 8.82 16.43
N ASP A 80 2.16 8.96 17.62
CA ASP A 80 2.33 10.27 18.28
C ASP A 80 3.23 11.21 17.47
N THR A 81 4.29 10.68 16.86
CA THR A 81 5.33 11.48 16.21
C THR A 81 5.51 11.22 14.73
N TYR A 82 4.90 10.15 14.20
CA TYR A 82 5.06 9.76 12.80
C TYR A 82 3.81 9.08 12.24
N HIS A 83 3.78 9.02 10.92
CA HIS A 83 2.74 8.41 10.10
C HIS A 83 3.37 7.42 9.12
N ILE A 84 2.71 6.28 8.94
CA ILE A 84 3.09 5.27 7.96
C ILE A 84 1.94 5.10 6.97
N GLU A 85 2.26 5.25 5.68
CA GLU A 85 1.37 4.90 4.57
C GLU A 85 1.79 3.56 3.98
N TYR A 86 0.81 2.70 3.70
CA TYR A 86 1.00 1.40 3.07
C TYR A 86 0.15 1.34 1.82
N GLU A 87 0.76 0.98 0.70
CA GLU A 87 0.08 0.95 -0.58
C GLU A 87 0.38 -0.36 -1.30
N ALA A 88 -0.64 -1.02 -1.83
CA ALA A 88 -0.48 -2.17 -2.72
C ALA A 88 -1.09 -1.88 -4.08
N ARG A 89 -0.32 -2.10 -5.15
CA ARG A 89 -0.76 -1.96 -6.54
C ARG A 89 -0.45 -3.21 -7.35
N PRO A 90 -1.33 -3.66 -8.27
CA PRO A 90 -1.00 -4.70 -9.22
C PRO A 90 0.20 -4.28 -10.07
N PHE A 91 1.22 -5.14 -10.14
CA PHE A 91 2.46 -4.85 -10.87
C PHE A 91 2.23 -4.72 -12.38
N ASP A 92 1.26 -5.46 -12.90
CA ASP A 92 0.84 -5.43 -14.30
C ASP A 92 0.14 -4.13 -14.72
N GLU A 93 -0.39 -3.36 -13.77
CA GLU A 93 -1.05 -2.07 -14.01
C GLU A 93 -0.08 -0.88 -13.91
N ILE A 94 1.16 -1.10 -13.43
CA ILE A 94 2.21 -0.09 -13.44
C ILE A 94 2.67 0.06 -14.90
N ARG A 95 2.02 0.99 -15.63
CA ARG A 95 2.36 1.34 -17.01
C ARG A 95 3.87 1.43 -17.18
N ASP A 96 4.38 0.72 -18.17
CA ASP A 96 5.78 0.75 -18.58
C ASP A 96 6.15 2.22 -18.86
N VAL A 97 6.85 2.86 -17.91
CA VAL A 97 7.25 4.27 -18.03
C VAL A 97 8.14 4.46 -19.26
N THR A 98 8.71 3.36 -19.79
CA THR A 98 9.46 3.31 -21.02
C THR A 98 8.64 3.63 -22.27
N GLU A 99 7.32 3.34 -22.31
CA GLU A 99 6.46 3.70 -23.46
C GLU A 99 6.16 5.21 -23.55
N ILE A 100 6.39 5.97 -22.47
CA ILE A 100 6.20 7.42 -22.44
C ILE A 100 7.43 8.14 -23.03
N ILE A 101 8.62 7.53 -22.93
CA ILE A 101 9.88 8.14 -23.36
C ILE A 101 10.08 8.00 -24.88
N GLU A 102 9.53 6.97 -25.53
CA GLU A 102 9.64 6.79 -26.99
C GLU A 102 8.74 7.71 -27.83
N LYS A 103 7.88 8.54 -27.20
CA LYS A 103 7.05 9.53 -27.89
C LYS A 103 7.41 10.98 -27.62
N SER A 104 8.55 11.25 -26.96
CA SER A 104 9.04 12.61 -26.68
C SER A 104 10.10 13.08 -27.67
#